data_AF-A0A6A6D154-F1
#
_entry.id   AF-A0A6A6D154-F1
#
_cell.length_a   1.000
_cell.length_b   1.000
_cell.length_c   1.000
_cell.angle_alpha   90.00
_cell.angle_beta   90.00
_cell.angle_gamma   90.00
#
_symmetry.space_group_name_H-M   'P 1'
#
loop_
_entity.id
_entity.type
_entity.pdbx_description
1 polymer ?
#
loop_
_entity_poly.entity_id
_entity_poly.type
_entity_poly.pdbx_seq_one_letter_code
_entity_poly.pdbx_strand_id
1 'polypeptide(L)'
;MPPPKNSGVPDTSISSGLHSSWPPTAPWERKDGASAVSEREGEAQKSKPTAASAAGMGPAKPSTTQETSTTKPKKSKLRPRKAPITLTPKAVEQLQGLFDSPEKKLIRVGVKNRGCSGLAYHLEYVDKPAAFDETVEQDGVKVLIDSKALFSIIGSEMDWQEDKLSARFIFKNPNITEQCGCGESFSIS
;
A
#
# COMPACT_ATOMS: atom_id res chain seq x y z
N MET A 1 -22.55 -58.30 0.90
CA MET A 1 -23.38 -58.57 -0.30
C MET A 1 -23.07 -57.50 -1.35
N PRO A 2 -23.22 -57.81 -2.65
CA PRO A 2 -22.22 -57.85 -3.73
C PRO A 2 -21.82 -56.50 -4.38
N PRO A 3 -20.79 -56.47 -5.25
CA PRO A 3 -20.43 -55.32 -6.11
C PRO A 3 -21.11 -55.43 -7.51
N PRO A 4 -20.63 -54.68 -8.52
CA PRO A 4 -21.18 -53.46 -9.12
C PRO A 4 -21.95 -53.74 -10.42
N LYS A 5 -22.61 -52.72 -11.02
CA LYS A 5 -22.95 -52.74 -12.45
C LYS A 5 -22.81 -51.37 -13.09
N ASN A 6 -21.64 -51.14 -13.70
CA ASN A 6 -21.58 -50.34 -14.92
C ASN A 6 -22.41 -51.09 -15.98
N SER A 7 -23.37 -50.43 -16.60
CA SER A 7 -24.06 -50.96 -17.77
C SER A 7 -24.16 -49.81 -18.76
N GLY A 8 -23.25 -49.85 -19.73
CA GLY A 8 -23.27 -48.96 -20.86
C GLY A 8 -24.59 -49.07 -21.60
N VAL A 9 -25.09 -47.92 -22.00
CA VAL A 9 -26.00 -47.77 -23.13
C VAL A 9 -25.39 -46.71 -24.04
N PRO A 10 -24.98 -47.07 -25.26
CA PRO A 10 -24.89 -46.12 -26.35
C PRO A 10 -26.26 -46.06 -27.03
N ASP A 11 -26.81 -44.87 -27.22
CA ASP A 11 -27.32 -44.52 -28.55
C ASP A 11 -27.40 -43.01 -28.74
N THR A 12 -27.24 -42.70 -29.99
CA THR A 12 -27.08 -41.45 -30.69
C THR A 12 -28.30 -40.53 -30.56
N SER A 13 -28.03 -39.23 -30.46
CA SER A 13 -28.90 -38.22 -31.08
C SER A 13 -28.11 -36.95 -31.34
N ILE A 14 -27.71 -36.85 -32.60
CA ILE A 14 -27.29 -35.62 -33.25
C ILE A 14 -28.48 -34.66 -33.25
N SER A 15 -28.29 -33.46 -32.74
CA SER A 15 -29.02 -32.29 -33.25
C SER A 15 -28.01 -31.18 -33.44
N SER A 16 -27.59 -31.08 -34.69
CA SER A 16 -26.91 -29.92 -35.25
C SER A 16 -27.83 -28.71 -35.13
N GLY A 17 -27.33 -27.67 -34.49
CA GLY A 17 -27.92 -26.34 -34.47
C GLY A 17 -26.80 -25.33 -34.25
N LEU A 18 -26.32 -24.77 -35.36
CA LEU A 18 -25.76 -23.42 -35.55
C LEU A 18 -26.16 -22.50 -34.36
N HIS A 19 -25.35 -21.62 -33.77
CA HIS A 19 -24.62 -20.51 -34.37
C HIS A 19 -23.64 -19.91 -33.35
N SER A 20 -22.41 -19.73 -33.79
CA SER A 20 -21.36 -18.93 -33.17
C SER A 20 -21.75 -17.45 -33.08
N SER A 21 -21.46 -16.80 -31.94
CA SER A 21 -20.97 -15.41 -31.96
C SER A 21 -20.31 -15.07 -30.63
N TRP A 22 -18.97 -15.01 -30.67
CA TRP A 22 -18.17 -14.21 -29.74
C TRP A 22 -18.58 -12.73 -29.83
N PRO A 23 -18.61 -11.98 -28.72
CA PRO A 23 -18.43 -10.54 -28.81
C PRO A 23 -16.93 -10.21 -28.96
N PRO A 24 -16.55 -9.37 -29.94
CA PRO A 24 -15.20 -8.88 -30.10
C PRO A 24 -14.85 -7.81 -29.06
N THR A 25 -13.55 -7.72 -28.78
CA THR A 25 -12.83 -6.67 -28.06
C THR A 25 -13.30 -5.26 -28.44
N ALA A 26 -13.71 -4.46 -27.47
CA ALA A 26 -13.90 -3.01 -27.64
C ALA A 26 -12.64 -2.25 -27.18
N PRO A 27 -12.09 -1.34 -28.01
CA PRO A 27 -10.90 -0.56 -27.69
C PRO A 27 -11.19 0.61 -26.75
N TRP A 28 -10.17 0.96 -25.99
CA TRP A 28 -10.01 2.24 -25.32
C TRP A 28 -10.07 3.37 -26.36
N GLU A 29 -11.08 4.22 -26.30
CA GLU A 29 -11.14 5.43 -27.12
C GLU A 29 -11.14 6.65 -26.20
N ARG A 30 -10.04 7.41 -26.31
CA ARG A 30 -9.77 8.66 -25.63
C ARG A 30 -10.33 9.77 -26.52
N LYS A 31 -11.17 10.66 -25.99
CA LYS A 31 -11.62 11.85 -26.72
C LYS A 31 -11.44 13.11 -25.88
N ASP A 32 -10.63 13.99 -26.43
CA ASP A 32 -10.25 15.30 -25.95
C ASP A 32 -11.40 16.32 -26.00
N GLY A 33 -11.38 17.27 -25.05
CA GLY A 33 -11.50 18.70 -25.38
C GLY A 33 -12.88 19.38 -25.44
N ALA A 34 -13.06 20.31 -24.48
CA ALA A 34 -13.63 21.66 -24.60
C ALA A 34 -15.14 21.94 -24.36
N SER A 35 -15.37 22.62 -23.23
CA SER A 35 -16.07 23.91 -23.01
C SER A 35 -17.45 24.23 -23.60
N ALA A 36 -18.41 24.52 -22.72
CA ALA A 36 -19.46 25.56 -22.79
C ALA A 36 -20.22 25.55 -21.44
N VAL A 37 -20.01 26.48 -20.49
CA VAL A 37 -20.52 27.86 -20.31
C VAL A 37 -22.00 27.97 -19.95
N SER A 38 -22.26 28.88 -18.98
CA SER A 38 -23.53 29.56 -18.66
C SER A 38 -24.39 28.91 -17.57
N GLU A 39 -24.92 29.58 -16.55
CA GLU A 39 -24.75 30.85 -15.84
C GLU A 39 -25.81 30.77 -14.72
N ARG A 40 -25.50 31.19 -13.49
CA ARG A 40 -26.48 31.82 -12.59
C ARG A 40 -25.72 32.71 -11.62
N GLU A 41 -25.75 33.99 -11.91
CA GLU A 41 -25.36 35.09 -11.03
C GLU A 41 -26.61 35.78 -10.48
N GLY A 42 -26.47 36.45 -9.34
CA GLY A 42 -27.47 37.31 -8.70
C GLY A 42 -27.82 36.85 -7.27
N GLU A 43 -27.66 37.63 -6.20
CA GLU A 43 -27.35 39.05 -6.09
C GLU A 43 -26.97 39.40 -4.63
N ALA A 44 -26.01 40.32 -4.53
CA ALA A 44 -25.70 41.32 -3.49
C ALA A 44 -26.14 41.16 -2.02
N GLN A 45 -25.18 41.45 -1.11
CA GLN A 45 -25.37 42.50 -0.10
C GLN A 45 -24.03 43.02 0.45
N LYS A 46 -23.69 44.27 0.12
CA LYS A 46 -22.71 45.09 0.84
C LYS A 46 -23.11 46.57 0.85
N SER A 47 -23.28 47.11 2.04
CA SER A 47 -23.20 48.54 2.41
C SER A 47 -23.30 48.61 3.94
N LYS A 48 -22.25 48.85 4.76
CA LYS A 48 -21.48 50.10 5.06
C LYS A 48 -22.35 51.20 5.74
N PRO A 49 -21.76 52.14 6.52
CA PRO A 49 -21.26 52.13 7.91
C PRO A 49 -21.94 53.21 8.82
N THR A 50 -21.54 53.35 10.10
CA THR A 50 -21.46 54.59 10.96
C THR A 50 -21.64 54.23 12.45
N ALA A 51 -21.29 54.99 13.49
CA ALA A 51 -20.06 55.60 13.99
C ALA A 51 -20.37 56.07 15.43
N ALA A 52 -19.40 55.94 16.36
CA ALA A 52 -19.25 56.65 17.66
C ALA A 52 -20.35 56.43 18.74
N SER A 53 -20.18 56.53 20.06
CA SER A 53 -19.18 57.04 21.04
C SER A 53 -19.58 56.38 22.40
N ALA A 54 -18.73 56.06 23.39
CA ALA A 54 -18.05 56.96 24.34
C ALA A 54 -17.20 56.08 25.29
N ALA A 55 -15.90 56.35 25.48
CA ALA A 55 -15.28 57.17 26.53
C ALA A 55 -14.95 56.42 27.85
N GLY A 56 -13.65 56.39 28.19
CA GLY A 56 -13.12 55.92 29.48
C GLY A 56 -11.58 55.86 29.53
N MET A 57 -10.94 57.01 29.77
CA MET A 57 -9.52 57.18 30.14
C MET A 57 -9.12 56.30 31.35
N GLY A 58 -8.09 55.44 31.27
CA GLY A 58 -6.70 55.70 31.74
C GLY A 58 -6.41 55.03 33.11
N PRO A 59 -5.15 54.88 33.60
CA PRO A 59 -3.84 55.06 32.99
C PRO A 59 -2.90 53.82 33.18
N ALA A 60 -1.62 54.05 32.86
CA ALA A 60 -0.58 53.09 32.56
C ALA A 60 0.22 52.48 33.74
N LYS A 61 0.99 51.45 33.34
CA LYS A 61 2.28 50.91 33.84
C LYS A 61 2.28 49.90 34.99
N PRO A 62 3.29 49.00 35.07
CA PRO A 62 4.37 48.72 34.11
C PRO A 62 4.49 47.24 33.71
N SER A 63 5.19 47.05 32.60
CA SER A 63 5.84 45.81 32.18
C SER A 63 6.57 45.13 33.33
N THR A 64 6.21 43.88 33.62
CA THR A 64 7.15 42.90 34.17
C THR A 64 7.62 42.04 33.03
N THR A 65 8.79 42.41 32.51
CA THR A 65 9.69 41.54 31.77
C THR A 65 9.88 40.25 32.57
N GLN A 66 9.31 39.15 32.09
CA GLN A 66 9.82 37.83 32.44
C GLN A 66 10.55 37.29 31.22
N GLU A 67 11.84 37.60 31.24
CA GLU A 67 12.92 36.93 30.54
C GLU A 67 12.77 35.41 30.72
N THR A 68 12.06 34.77 29.79
CA THR A 68 12.19 33.33 29.59
C THR A 68 13.39 33.12 28.69
N SER A 69 14.53 33.05 29.38
CA SER A 69 15.78 32.44 28.96
C SER A 69 15.66 31.58 27.70
N THR A 70 16.32 32.08 26.65
CA THR A 70 16.66 31.35 25.43
C THR A 70 17.38 30.05 25.81
N THR A 71 16.64 28.94 25.87
CA THR A 71 17.22 27.60 25.91
C THR A 71 17.22 27.05 24.50
N LYS A 72 18.33 27.27 23.81
CA LYS A 72 18.74 26.60 22.56
C LYS A 72 18.35 25.11 22.64
N PRO A 73 17.52 24.56 21.73
CA PRO A 73 17.11 23.17 21.84
C PRO A 73 18.37 22.29 21.72
N LYS A 74 18.71 21.61 22.81
CA LYS A 74 19.72 20.55 22.79
C LYS A 74 19.21 19.51 21.80
N LYS A 75 19.90 19.36 20.65
CA LYS A 75 19.62 18.32 19.66
C LYS A 75 19.58 16.99 20.40
N SER A 76 18.37 16.44 20.62
CA SER A 76 18.26 15.13 21.22
C SER A 76 18.95 14.17 20.27
N LYS A 77 19.86 13.36 20.82
CA LYS A 77 20.48 12.27 20.08
C LYS A 77 19.34 11.31 19.74
N LEU A 78 18.70 11.51 18.59
CA LEU A 78 17.59 10.69 18.15
C LEU A 78 18.08 9.25 18.13
N ARG A 79 17.44 8.38 18.90
CA ARG A 79 17.71 6.95 18.84
C ARG A 79 17.51 6.52 17.38
N PRO A 80 18.44 5.73 16.80
CA PRO A 80 18.24 5.21 15.45
C PRO A 80 16.90 4.47 15.43
N ARG A 81 16.04 4.82 14.47
CA ARG A 81 14.76 4.13 14.31
C ARG A 81 15.05 2.71 13.89
N LYS A 82 14.37 1.76 14.54
CA LYS A 82 14.48 0.35 14.19
C LYS A 82 13.91 0.15 12.79
N ALA A 83 14.58 -0.64 11.96
CA ALA A 83 14.08 -0.99 10.64
C ALA A 83 12.69 -1.64 10.79
N PRO A 84 11.73 -1.32 9.89
CA PRO A 84 10.39 -1.87 9.95
C PRO A 84 10.38 -3.39 9.71
N ILE A 85 11.29 -3.91 8.90
CA ILE A 85 11.44 -5.35 8.64
C ILE A 85 12.89 -5.78 8.86
N THR A 86 13.11 -7.04 9.23
CA THR A 86 14.44 -7.67 9.27
C THR A 86 14.56 -8.74 8.20
N LEU A 87 15.72 -8.83 7.56
CA LEU A 87 16.03 -9.81 6.52
C LEU A 87 16.92 -10.92 7.10
N THR A 88 16.63 -12.18 6.74
CA THR A 88 17.54 -13.30 7.01
C THR A 88 18.73 -13.29 6.04
N PRO A 89 19.86 -13.91 6.39
CA PRO A 89 21.03 -13.97 5.49
C PRO A 89 20.70 -14.54 4.11
N LYS A 90 19.86 -15.58 4.04
CA LYS A 90 19.43 -16.19 2.77
C LYS A 90 18.62 -15.23 1.90
N ALA A 91 17.75 -14.42 2.52
CA ALA A 91 16.99 -13.41 1.80
C ALA A 91 17.89 -12.31 1.26
N VAL A 92 18.90 -11.90 2.04
CA VAL A 92 19.91 -10.92 1.61
C VAL A 92 20.70 -11.44 0.40
N GLU A 93 21.21 -12.67 0.45
CA GLU A 93 21.96 -13.28 -0.67
C GLU A 93 21.14 -13.29 -1.97
N GLN A 94 19.86 -13.65 -1.89
CA GLN A 94 18.99 -13.67 -3.06
C GLN A 94 18.67 -12.29 -3.59
N LEU A 95 18.42 -11.32 -2.71
CA LEU A 95 18.22 -9.95 -3.13
C LEU A 95 19.48 -9.35 -3.76
N GLN A 96 20.68 -9.66 -3.25
CA GLN A 96 21.93 -9.24 -3.88
C GLN A 96 22.06 -9.79 -5.31
N GLY A 97 21.70 -11.06 -5.54
CA GLY A 97 21.67 -11.63 -6.89
C GLY A 97 20.67 -10.94 -7.83
N LEU A 98 19.54 -10.49 -7.31
CA LEU A 98 18.57 -9.70 -8.08
C LEU A 98 19.08 -8.29 -8.39
N PHE A 99 19.87 -7.67 -7.50
CA PHE A 99 20.50 -6.37 -7.76
C PHE A 99 21.66 -6.42 -8.74
N ASP A 100 22.37 -7.55 -8.83
CA ASP A 100 23.47 -7.76 -9.77
C ASP A 100 22.97 -8.07 -11.19
N SER A 101 21.70 -8.47 -11.31
CA SER A 101 21.07 -8.71 -12.61
C SER A 101 21.06 -7.45 -13.49
N PRO A 102 21.14 -7.61 -14.83
CA PRO A 102 21.28 -6.48 -15.76
C PRO A 102 20.12 -5.48 -15.68
N GLU A 103 18.94 -5.95 -15.29
CA GLU A 103 17.81 -5.14 -14.91
C GLU A 103 17.85 -4.89 -13.40
N LYS A 104 18.58 -3.85 -12.97
CA LYS A 104 18.71 -3.44 -11.55
C LYS A 104 17.37 -2.98 -10.97
N LYS A 105 16.49 -3.94 -10.67
CA LYS A 105 15.14 -3.72 -10.16
C LYS A 105 15.16 -3.79 -8.63
N LEU A 106 14.54 -2.80 -7.98
CA LEU A 106 14.26 -2.83 -6.55
C LEU A 106 13.05 -3.71 -6.30
N ILE A 107 13.03 -4.42 -5.17
CA ILE A 107 11.83 -5.12 -4.71
C ILE A 107 11.03 -4.20 -3.81
N ARG A 108 9.76 -4.03 -4.13
CA ARG A 108 8.75 -3.41 -3.28
C ARG A 108 7.85 -4.46 -2.65
N VAL A 109 7.74 -4.42 -1.33
CA VAL A 109 6.86 -5.27 -0.53
C VAL A 109 5.56 -4.52 -0.25
N GLY A 110 4.46 -5.10 -0.70
CA GLY A 110 3.11 -4.62 -0.47
C GLY A 110 2.20 -5.69 0.13
N VAL A 111 0.95 -5.30 0.37
CA VAL A 111 -0.14 -6.23 0.72
C VAL A 111 -1.30 -6.06 -0.25
N LYS A 112 -1.98 -7.15 -0.57
CA LYS A 112 -3.18 -7.19 -1.40
C LYS A 112 -4.29 -7.97 -0.69
N ASN A 113 -5.53 -7.54 -0.84
CA ASN A 113 -6.66 -8.31 -0.34
C ASN A 113 -6.78 -9.65 -1.10
N ARG A 114 -6.97 -10.73 -0.35
CA ARG A 114 -7.23 -12.09 -0.84
C ARG A 114 -8.35 -12.71 -0.02
N GLY A 115 -9.38 -13.22 -0.70
CA GLY A 115 -10.56 -13.82 -0.06
C GLY A 115 -11.49 -12.79 0.62
N CYS A 116 -12.36 -13.27 1.51
CA CYS A 116 -13.40 -12.42 2.15
C CYS A 116 -12.82 -11.32 3.05
N SER A 117 -11.72 -11.58 3.76
CA SER A 117 -11.16 -10.63 4.72
C SER A 117 -9.64 -10.69 4.85
N GLY A 118 -8.97 -11.53 4.05
CA GLY A 118 -7.54 -11.78 4.19
C GLY A 118 -6.67 -10.76 3.45
N LEU A 119 -5.47 -10.55 3.97
CA LEU A 119 -4.37 -9.87 3.29
C LEU A 119 -3.35 -10.92 2.83
N ALA A 120 -2.67 -10.63 1.73
CA ALA A 120 -1.55 -11.43 1.25
C ALA A 120 -0.40 -10.51 0.90
N TYR A 121 0.82 -10.93 1.23
CA TYR A 121 2.02 -10.21 0.81
C TYR A 121 2.16 -10.27 -0.71
N HIS A 122 2.60 -9.16 -1.29
CA HIS A 122 2.83 -9.04 -2.71
C HIS A 122 4.19 -8.38 -2.95
N LEU A 123 5.00 -8.99 -3.80
CA LEU A 123 6.28 -8.45 -4.22
C LEU A 123 6.15 -7.88 -5.62
N GLU A 124 6.67 -6.68 -5.81
CA GLU A 124 6.67 -5.98 -7.09
C GLU A 124 8.10 -5.53 -7.41
N TYR A 125 8.52 -5.75 -8.66
CA TYR A 125 9.79 -5.24 -9.15
C TYR A 125 9.58 -3.82 -9.69
N VAL A 126 10.34 -2.86 -9.15
CA VAL A 126 10.22 -1.44 -9.50
C VAL A 126 11.59 -0.84 -9.79
N ASP A 127 11.68 0.07 -10.75
CA ASP A 127 12.94 0.76 -11.06
C ASP A 127 13.25 1.88 -10.07
N LYS A 128 12.21 2.49 -9.48
CA LYS A 128 12.32 3.66 -8.60
C LYS A 128 11.33 3.57 -7.42
N PRO A 129 11.69 4.12 -6.25
CA PRO A 129 10.77 4.22 -5.11
C PRO A 129 9.62 5.20 -5.41
N ALA A 130 8.42 4.88 -4.94
CA ALA A 130 7.29 5.80 -4.95
C ALA A 130 7.40 6.83 -3.81
N ALA A 131 6.62 7.90 -3.89
CA ALA A 131 6.71 9.04 -2.97
C ALA A 131 6.46 8.71 -1.49
N PHE A 132 5.71 7.64 -1.21
CA PHE A 132 5.34 7.23 0.14
C PHE A 132 5.95 5.88 0.54
N ASP A 133 6.81 5.30 -0.31
CA ASP A 133 7.48 4.04 0.02
C ASP A 133 8.56 4.27 1.07
N GLU A 134 8.66 3.37 2.05
CA GLU A 134 9.75 3.38 3.01
C GLU A 134 10.90 2.52 2.48
N THR A 135 12.10 3.11 2.39
CA THR A 135 13.31 2.40 1.96
C THR A 135 14.02 1.81 3.18
N VAL A 136 14.19 0.48 3.17
CA VAL A 136 14.95 -0.26 4.17
C VAL A 136 16.25 -0.71 3.55
N GLU A 137 17.36 -0.33 4.15
CA GLU A 137 18.69 -0.81 3.77
C GLU A 137 19.22 -1.73 4.86
N GLN A 138 19.55 -2.96 4.47
CA GLN A 138 20.13 -3.95 5.37
C GLN A 138 21.20 -4.75 4.61
N ASP A 139 22.38 -4.91 5.21
CA ASP A 139 23.48 -5.73 4.68
C ASP A 139 23.83 -5.38 3.20
N GLY A 140 23.77 -4.09 2.86
CA GLY A 140 24.07 -3.56 1.52
C GLY A 140 22.93 -3.70 0.49
N VAL A 141 21.79 -4.23 0.90
CA VAL A 141 20.61 -4.46 0.05
C VAL A 141 19.53 -3.45 0.37
N LYS A 142 18.83 -2.95 -0.66
CA LYS A 142 17.70 -2.03 -0.53
C LYS A 142 16.39 -2.73 -0.81
N VAL A 143 15.41 -2.57 0.08
CA VAL A 143 14.04 -3.06 -0.10
C VAL A 143 13.09 -1.90 0.12
N LEU A 144 12.05 -1.82 -0.69
CA LEU A 144 11.00 -0.81 -0.58
C LEU A 144 9.78 -1.40 0.10
N ILE A 145 9.11 -0.64 0.94
CA ILE A 145 7.88 -1.05 1.61
C ILE A 145 6.78 -0.06 1.24
N ASP A 146 5.68 -0.58 0.70
CA ASP A 146 4.49 0.22 0.41
C ASP A 146 3.87 0.75 1.72
N SER A 147 3.43 1.99 1.72
CA SER A 147 2.89 2.65 2.92
C SER A 147 1.67 1.95 3.51
N LYS A 148 0.85 1.29 2.67
CA LYS A 148 -0.33 0.53 3.12
C LYS A 148 0.09 -0.77 3.81
N ALA A 149 1.22 -1.34 3.39
CA ALA A 149 1.77 -2.58 3.94
C ALA A 149 2.63 -2.35 5.19
N LEU A 150 3.10 -1.11 5.41
CA LEU A 150 4.03 -0.77 6.49
C LEU A 150 3.55 -1.30 7.85
N PHE A 151 2.32 -1.00 8.25
CA PHE A 151 1.76 -1.47 9.51
C PHE A 151 1.64 -2.99 9.62
N SER A 152 1.38 -3.65 8.50
CA SER A 152 1.27 -5.11 8.42
C SER A 152 2.62 -5.82 8.40
N ILE A 153 3.73 -5.12 8.18
CA ILE A 153 5.07 -5.70 8.05
C ILE A 153 5.97 -5.35 9.24
N ILE A 154 5.64 -4.31 10.02
CA ILE A 154 6.46 -3.89 11.16
C ILE A 154 6.76 -5.06 12.12
N GLY A 155 8.04 -5.29 12.37
CA GLY A 155 8.52 -6.36 13.25
C GLY A 155 8.52 -7.75 12.61
N SER A 156 8.23 -7.85 11.31
CA SER A 156 8.29 -9.11 10.57
C SER A 156 9.73 -9.42 10.14
N GLU A 157 9.97 -10.72 9.92
CA GLU A 157 11.18 -11.23 9.33
C GLU A 157 10.90 -11.74 7.92
N MET A 158 11.71 -11.34 6.94
CA MET A 158 11.66 -11.86 5.57
C MET A 158 12.76 -12.90 5.36
N ASP A 159 12.35 -14.08 4.93
CA ASP A 159 13.21 -15.23 4.67
C ASP A 159 13.08 -15.71 3.22
N TRP A 160 14.09 -16.42 2.73
CA TRP A 160 14.04 -17.07 1.42
C TRP A 160 13.96 -18.58 1.58
N GLN A 161 12.91 -19.17 1.00
CA GLN A 161 12.70 -20.61 0.98
C GLN A 161 12.72 -21.11 -0.46
N GLU A 162 13.64 -22.03 -0.72
CA GLU A 162 13.76 -22.75 -1.99
C GLU A 162 13.49 -24.23 -1.76
N ASP A 163 12.42 -24.71 -2.37
CA ASP A 163 12.03 -26.11 -2.47
C ASP A 163 12.31 -26.61 -3.90
N LYS A 164 12.29 -27.93 -4.09
CA LYS A 164 12.57 -28.56 -5.40
C LYS A 164 11.68 -28.08 -6.55
N LEU A 165 10.50 -27.53 -6.22
CA LEU A 165 9.49 -27.11 -7.18
C LEU A 165 9.14 -25.62 -7.10
N SER A 166 9.63 -24.90 -6.09
CA SER A 166 9.24 -23.50 -5.86
C SER A 166 10.28 -22.74 -5.08
N ALA A 167 10.54 -21.50 -5.48
CA ALA A 167 11.37 -20.58 -4.72
C ALA A 167 10.55 -19.32 -4.42
N ARG A 168 10.50 -18.92 -3.15
CA ARG A 168 9.64 -17.83 -2.69
C ARG A 168 10.17 -17.16 -1.44
N PHE A 169 9.85 -15.88 -1.31
CA PHE A 169 10.03 -15.15 -0.06
C PHE A 169 8.91 -15.49 0.92
N ILE A 170 9.29 -15.78 2.16
CA ILE A 170 8.39 -16.08 3.27
C ILE A 170 8.49 -14.97 4.29
N PHE A 171 7.34 -14.52 4.78
CA PHE A 171 7.25 -13.47 5.80
C PHE A 171 6.76 -14.07 7.10
N LYS A 172 7.56 -13.95 8.16
CA LYS A 172 7.19 -14.35 9.52
C LYS A 172 6.84 -13.10 10.32
N ASN A 173 5.55 -12.85 10.49
CA ASN A 173 5.07 -11.71 11.25
C ASN A 173 4.46 -12.16 12.58
N PRO A 174 5.03 -11.77 13.74
CA PRO A 174 4.49 -12.14 15.05
C PRO A 174 3.12 -11.51 15.37
N ASN A 175 2.70 -10.51 14.61
CA ASN A 175 1.41 -9.82 14.80
C ASN A 175 0.25 -10.48 14.03
N ILE A 176 0.49 -11.54 13.26
CA ILE A 176 -0.57 -12.26 12.55
C ILE A 176 -1.39 -13.07 13.56
N THR A 177 -2.71 -12.87 13.56
CA THR A 177 -3.62 -13.59 14.44
C THR A 177 -4.18 -14.85 13.81
N GLU A 178 -4.51 -14.80 12.52
CA GLU A 178 -5.07 -15.93 11.78
C GLU A 178 -4.42 -16.05 10.40
N GLN A 179 -4.11 -17.28 9.99
CA GLN A 179 -3.67 -17.61 8.64
C GLN A 179 -4.69 -18.56 8.01
N CYS A 180 -5.01 -18.33 6.73
CA CYS A 180 -5.88 -19.23 5.99
C CYS A 180 -5.24 -20.63 5.91
N GLY A 181 -6.04 -21.70 5.93
CA GLY A 181 -5.53 -23.08 5.95
C GLY A 181 -4.63 -23.47 4.76
N CYS A 182 -4.68 -22.72 3.66
CA CYS A 182 -3.78 -22.86 2.52
C CYS A 182 -2.51 -21.98 2.60
N GLY A 183 -2.37 -21.14 3.62
CA GLY A 183 -1.18 -20.32 3.91
C GLY A 183 -0.95 -19.13 2.98
N GLU A 184 -1.89 -18.84 2.07
CA GLU A 184 -1.75 -17.77 1.07
C GLU A 184 -2.25 -16.40 1.55
N SER A 185 -2.99 -16.35 2.65
CA SER A 185 -3.57 -15.12 3.22
C SER A 185 -3.59 -15.15 4.75
N PHE A 186 -3.59 -13.97 5.35
CA PHE A 186 -3.53 -13.74 6.78
C PHE A 186 -4.38 -12.56 7.23
N SER A 187 -4.72 -12.53 8.52
CA SER A 187 -5.40 -11.44 9.20
C SER A 187 -4.53 -10.95 10.36
N ILE A 188 -4.61 -9.64 10.65
CA ILE A 188 -3.93 -8.97 11.75
C ILE A 188 -5.03 -8.36 12.62
N SER A 189 -4.90 -8.43 13.95
CA SER A 189 -5.84 -7.84 14.91
C SER A 189 -5.24 -6.69 15.70
#